data_AF-A0A5D2L667-F1
#
_entry.id   AF-A0A5D2L667-F1
#
_cell.length_a   1.000
_cell.length_b   1.000
_cell.length_c   1.000
_cell.angle_alpha   90.00
_cell.angle_beta   90.00
_cell.angle_gamma   90.00
#
_symmetry.space_group_name_H-M   'P 1'
#
loop_
_entity.id
_entity.type
_entity.pdbx_description
1 polymer ?
#
loop_
_entity_poly.entity_id
_entity_poly.type
_entity_poly.pdbx_seq_one_letter_code
_entity_poly.pdbx_strand_id
1 'polypeptide(L)'
;MLDDIHNHWKRAEAVRIKCLGVPTLDMDNVCFHVEEKSGGKIIYRHINILILYRGRNYDPQNQPVIPLMLWKPYAPIYPKLVKNIADGLTFEETKEMRNRGLYSPALMKLTTNGVYVIVVARVREAFQTEEVIRLDCTHVGMSDCKRIGVKLRDLASCVPILFKDEQIILWRGKRDQE
;
A
#
# COMPACT_ATOMS: atom_id res chain seq x y z
N MET A 1 11.43 -2.95 -14.76
CA MET A 1 11.35 -3.87 -13.59
C MET A 1 11.32 -5.32 -14.03
N LEU A 2 10.26 -5.81 -14.70
CA LEU A 2 10.21 -7.22 -15.15
C LEU A 2 11.35 -7.51 -16.13
N ASP A 3 11.60 -6.61 -17.09
CA ASP A 3 12.73 -6.74 -18.01
C ASP A 3 14.08 -6.82 -17.29
N ASP A 4 14.25 -6.09 -16.19
CA ASP A 4 15.49 -6.12 -15.39
C ASP A 4 15.67 -7.47 -14.70
N ILE A 5 14.59 -8.07 -14.19
CA ILE A 5 14.59 -9.40 -13.60
C ILE A 5 14.97 -10.44 -14.65
N HIS A 6 14.29 -10.43 -15.80
CA HIS A 6 14.56 -11.37 -16.90
C HIS A 6 15.97 -11.20 -17.48
N ASN A 7 16.48 -9.96 -17.55
CA ASN A 7 17.85 -9.70 -17.95
C ASN A 7 18.88 -10.22 -16.94
N HIS A 8 18.60 -10.11 -15.64
CA HIS A 8 19.47 -10.68 -14.61
C HIS A 8 19.49 -12.21 -14.66
N TRP A 9 18.35 -12.84 -14.97
CA TRP A 9 18.21 -14.29 -15.10
C TRP A 9 18.96 -14.92 -16.28
N LYS A 10 19.49 -14.11 -17.21
CA LYS A 10 20.43 -14.56 -18.24
C LYS A 10 21.81 -14.88 -17.67
N ARG A 11 22.17 -14.30 -16.51
CA ARG A 11 23.51 -14.42 -15.90
C ARG A 11 23.50 -15.16 -14.55
N ALA A 12 22.42 -15.06 -13.79
CA ALA A 12 22.31 -15.68 -12.47
C ALA A 12 20.92 -16.30 -12.28
N GLU A 13 20.82 -17.37 -11.49
CA GLU A 13 19.55 -18.09 -11.37
C GLU A 13 18.54 -17.45 -10.41
N ALA A 14 19.03 -16.59 -9.52
CA ALA A 14 18.24 -15.91 -8.49
C ALA A 14 18.49 -14.40 -8.50
N VAL A 15 17.44 -13.63 -8.19
CA VAL A 15 17.48 -12.16 -8.10
C VAL A 15 17.07 -11.75 -6.70
N ARG A 16 17.85 -10.86 -6.09
CA ARG A 16 17.48 -10.19 -4.85
C ARG A 16 16.73 -8.90 -5.16
N ILE A 17 15.47 -8.83 -4.75
CA ILE A 17 14.58 -7.68 -4.95
C ILE A 17 14.38 -6.99 -3.60
N LYS A 18 14.56 -5.66 -3.57
CA LYS A 18 14.25 -4.83 -2.40
C LYS A 18 13.03 -3.98 -2.72
N CYS A 19 11.92 -4.23 -2.03
CA CYS A 19 10.70 -3.46 -2.15
C CYS A 19 10.76 -2.20 -1.28
N LEU A 20 10.30 -1.07 -1.81
CA LEU A 20 10.26 0.23 -1.14
C LEU A 20 8.93 0.92 -1.47
N GLY A 21 8.51 1.83 -0.58
CA GLY A 21 7.31 2.63 -0.69
C GLY A 21 6.03 1.88 -0.34
N VAL A 22 4.92 2.37 -0.90
CA VAL A 22 3.55 1.87 -0.69
C VAL A 22 3.36 0.34 -0.91
N PRO A 23 4.08 -0.34 -1.83
CA PRO A 23 3.99 -1.79 -1.96
C PRO A 23 4.29 -2.55 -0.67
N THR A 24 5.16 -2.02 0.20
CA THR A 24 5.59 -2.69 1.44
C THR A 24 4.50 -2.82 2.51
N LEU A 25 3.37 -2.12 2.36
CA LEU A 25 2.17 -2.32 3.19
C LEU A 25 1.54 -3.71 3.00
N ASP A 26 1.74 -4.31 1.83
CA ASP A 26 1.11 -5.57 1.42
C ASP A 26 2.11 -6.39 0.63
N MET A 27 3.01 -7.03 1.37
CA MET A 27 4.05 -7.87 0.77
C MET A 27 3.48 -9.16 0.20
N ASP A 28 2.33 -9.63 0.67
CA ASP A 28 1.70 -10.86 0.17
C ASP A 28 1.21 -10.65 -1.27
N ASN A 29 0.52 -9.55 -1.52
CA ASN A 29 0.07 -9.18 -2.86
C ASN A 29 1.24 -8.87 -3.81
N VAL A 30 2.32 -8.26 -3.30
CA VAL A 30 3.54 -8.06 -4.08
C VAL A 30 4.16 -9.40 -4.45
N CYS A 31 4.26 -10.35 -3.51
CA CYS A 31 4.79 -11.68 -3.78
C CYS A 31 3.96 -12.38 -4.87
N PHE A 32 2.63 -12.37 -4.72
CA PHE A 32 1.70 -12.95 -5.69
C PHE A 32 1.93 -12.39 -7.12
N HIS A 33 1.92 -11.06 -7.26
CA HIS A 33 2.10 -10.42 -8.57
C HIS A 33 3.50 -10.60 -9.15
N VAL A 34 4.53 -10.68 -8.30
CA VAL A 34 5.91 -10.91 -8.76
C VAL A 34 6.03 -12.33 -9.29
N GLU A 35 5.52 -13.34 -8.58
CA GLU A 35 5.53 -14.74 -9.03
C GLU A 35 4.71 -14.92 -10.31
N GLU A 36 3.48 -14.41 -10.34
CA GLU A 36 2.58 -14.51 -11.50
C GLU A 36 3.18 -13.86 -12.75
N LYS A 37 3.69 -12.63 -12.64
CA LYS A 37 4.16 -11.87 -13.82
C LYS A 37 5.55 -12.28 -14.29
N SER A 38 6.41 -12.72 -13.38
CA SER A 38 7.77 -13.14 -13.75
C SER A 38 7.84 -14.62 -14.13
N GLY A 39 6.88 -15.44 -13.70
CA GLY A 39 6.94 -16.90 -13.79
C GLY A 39 7.98 -17.53 -12.86
N GLY A 40 8.67 -16.73 -12.04
CA GLY A 40 9.60 -17.20 -11.02
C GLY A 40 8.91 -17.58 -9.72
N LYS A 41 9.65 -18.20 -8.81
CA LYS A 41 9.18 -18.57 -7.47
C LYS A 41 10.00 -17.89 -6.40
N ILE A 42 9.35 -17.34 -5.39
CA ILE A 42 10.02 -16.71 -4.25
C ILE A 42 10.50 -17.81 -3.31
N ILE A 43 11.81 -17.90 -3.12
CA ILE A 43 12.44 -18.91 -2.25
C ILE A 43 12.76 -18.37 -0.87
N TYR A 44 12.85 -17.05 -0.73
CA TYR A 44 13.13 -16.39 0.54
C TYR A 44 12.44 -15.03 0.61
N ARG A 45 11.89 -14.74 1.79
CA ARG A 45 11.25 -13.46 2.11
C ARG A 45 11.66 -13.03 3.51
N HIS A 46 12.12 -11.79 3.62
CA HIS A 46 12.37 -11.17 4.91
C HIS A 46 12.06 -9.67 4.85
N ILE A 47 11.06 -9.24 5.62
CA ILE A 47 10.56 -7.85 5.70
C ILE A 47 10.20 -7.31 4.30
N ASN A 48 11.13 -6.62 3.64
CA ASN A 48 10.95 -6.02 2.31
C ASN A 48 11.93 -6.59 1.26
N ILE A 49 12.73 -7.59 1.63
CA ILE A 49 13.68 -8.26 0.76
C ILE A 49 13.08 -9.59 0.30
N LEU A 50 13.11 -9.82 -1.00
CA LEU A 50 12.67 -11.03 -1.66
C LEU A 50 13.83 -11.64 -2.44
N ILE A 51 13.94 -12.97 -2.44
CA ILE A 51 14.80 -13.69 -3.37
C ILE A 51 13.90 -14.47 -4.31
N LEU A 52 13.95 -14.10 -5.58
CA LEU A 52 13.15 -14.68 -6.64
C LEU A 52 14.02 -15.59 -7.50
N TYR A 53 13.62 -16.85 -7.60
CA TYR A 53 14.28 -17.87 -8.40
C TYR A 53 13.54 -18.08 -9.72
N ARG A 54 14.28 -18.13 -10.84
CA ARG A 54 13.69 -18.27 -12.18
C ARG A 54 13.07 -19.63 -12.49
N GLY A 55 13.44 -20.67 -11.73
CA GLY A 55 13.14 -22.07 -12.06
C GLY A 55 14.30 -22.78 -12.77
N ARG A 56 14.25 -24.12 -12.83
CA ARG A 56 15.30 -24.93 -13.49
C ARG A 56 15.26 -24.84 -15.01
N ASN A 57 14.05 -24.70 -15.58
CA ASN A 57 13.80 -24.67 -17.03
C ASN A 57 13.29 -23.29 -17.46
N TYR A 58 13.98 -22.23 -17.08
CA TYR A 58 13.63 -20.89 -17.53
C TYR A 58 13.97 -20.74 -19.02
N ASP A 59 12.95 -20.51 -19.85
CA ASP A 59 13.11 -20.19 -21.27
C ASP A 59 12.99 -18.67 -21.48
N PRO A 60 14.08 -17.98 -21.87
CA PRO A 60 14.05 -16.56 -22.19
C PRO A 60 13.08 -16.19 -23.32
N GLN A 61 12.73 -17.13 -24.20
CA GLN A 61 11.85 -16.86 -25.34
C GLN A 61 10.36 -16.77 -24.94
N ASN A 62 9.97 -17.41 -23.83
CA ASN A 62 8.61 -17.34 -23.29
C ASN A 62 8.37 -16.12 -22.39
N GLN A 63 9.25 -15.12 -22.41
CA GLN A 63 9.06 -13.90 -21.64
C GLN A 63 7.79 -13.15 -22.13
N PRO A 64 6.92 -12.68 -21.22
CA PRO A 64 5.78 -11.86 -21.62
C PRO A 64 6.26 -10.57 -22.28
N VAL A 65 5.96 -10.42 -23.58
CA VAL A 65 6.24 -9.19 -24.34
C VAL A 65 5.09 -8.22 -24.08
N ILE A 66 5.39 -7.14 -23.35
CA ILE A 66 4.43 -6.04 -23.19
C ILE A 66 4.50 -5.21 -24.48
N PRO A 67 3.42 -5.16 -25.28
CA PRO A 67 3.44 -4.37 -26.51
C PRO A 67 3.60 -2.88 -26.19
N LEU A 68 4.38 -2.18 -26.99
CA LEU A 68 4.44 -0.72 -26.95
C LEU A 68 3.05 -0.18 -27.29
N MET A 69 2.36 0.39 -26.30
CA MET A 69 1.10 1.05 -26.53
C MET A 69 1.34 2.36 -27.27
N LEU A 70 1.04 2.40 -28.57
CA LEU A 70 1.15 3.59 -29.42
C LEU A 70 0.09 4.67 -29.09
N TRP A 71 -0.95 4.29 -28.33
CA TRP A 71 -1.94 5.21 -27.78
C TRP A 71 -1.90 5.15 -26.26
N LYS A 72 -2.05 6.30 -25.60
CA LYS A 72 -2.31 6.36 -24.17
C LYS A 72 -3.82 6.45 -23.97
N PRO A 73 -4.48 5.47 -23.34
CA PRO A 73 -5.90 5.59 -23.03
C PRO A 73 -6.11 6.82 -22.14
N TYR A 74 -7.30 7.43 -22.24
CA TYR A 74 -7.64 8.56 -21.38
C TYR A 74 -7.51 8.13 -19.91
N ALA A 75 -6.90 8.98 -19.08
CA ALA A 75 -6.72 8.65 -17.68
C ALA A 75 -8.10 8.40 -17.03
N PRO A 76 -8.31 7.27 -16.34
CA PRO A 76 -9.58 7.00 -15.70
C PRO A 76 -9.88 8.10 -14.67
N ILE A 77 -11.14 8.56 -14.66
CA ILE A 77 -11.59 9.56 -13.70
C ILE A 77 -11.84 8.85 -12.38
N TYR A 78 -10.95 9.04 -11.41
CA TYR A 78 -11.10 8.47 -10.08
C TYR A 78 -12.08 9.30 -9.23
N PRO A 79 -12.99 8.67 -8.48
CA PRO A 79 -13.81 9.37 -7.51
C PRO A 79 -12.93 10.01 -6.41
N LYS A 80 -13.47 11.02 -5.72
CA LYS A 80 -12.77 11.65 -4.60
C LYS A 80 -12.45 10.60 -3.53
N LEU A 81 -11.19 10.53 -3.13
CA LEU A 81 -10.71 9.57 -2.13
C LEU A 81 -11.39 9.74 -0.77
N VAL A 82 -11.64 10.98 -0.37
CA VAL A 82 -12.36 11.33 0.85
C VAL A 82 -13.68 11.97 0.47
N LYS A 83 -14.77 11.39 0.96
CA LYS A 83 -16.11 11.96 0.82
C LYS A 83 -16.32 13.09 1.83
N ASN A 84 -17.20 14.05 1.51
CA ASN A 84 -17.53 15.14 2.43
C ASN A 84 -18.13 14.59 3.73
N ILE A 85 -19.02 13.60 3.59
CA ILE A 85 -19.65 12.82 4.67
C ILE A 85 -19.09 11.40 4.54
N ALA A 86 -18.53 10.86 5.62
CA ALA A 86 -18.07 9.48 5.65
C ALA A 86 -19.27 8.53 5.67
N ASP A 87 -19.15 7.37 5.02
CA ASP A 87 -20.25 6.42 4.92
C ASP A 87 -20.70 5.97 6.33
N GLY A 88 -21.99 6.13 6.64
CA GLY A 88 -22.58 5.76 7.94
C GLY A 88 -22.51 6.83 9.05
N LEU A 89 -21.97 8.02 8.77
CA LEU A 89 -21.93 9.17 9.68
C LEU A 89 -22.78 10.34 9.15
N THR A 90 -23.24 11.19 10.05
CA THR A 90 -23.78 12.51 9.70
C THR A 90 -22.65 13.51 9.42
N PHE A 91 -23.01 14.68 8.87
CA PHE A 91 -22.04 15.75 8.61
C PHE A 91 -21.37 16.25 9.90
N GLU A 92 -22.14 16.40 10.98
CA GLU A 92 -21.65 16.90 12.27
C GLU A 92 -20.70 15.91 12.93
N GLU A 93 -21.08 14.64 12.99
CA GLU A 93 -20.20 13.58 13.51
C GLU A 93 -18.93 13.48 12.67
N THR A 94 -19.01 13.55 11.33
CA THR A 94 -17.82 13.52 10.47
C THR A 94 -16.86 14.68 10.80
N LYS A 95 -17.39 15.88 11.08
CA LYS A 95 -16.60 17.05 11.47
C LYS A 95 -15.95 16.84 12.84
N GLU A 96 -16.69 16.30 13.80
CA GLU A 96 -16.18 15.95 15.12
C GLU A 96 -15.04 14.93 15.03
N MET A 97 -15.22 13.87 14.25
CA MET A 97 -14.22 12.83 14.04
C MET A 97 -12.93 13.38 13.42
N ARG A 98 -13.05 14.27 12.43
CA ARG A 98 -11.90 14.96 11.84
C ARG A 98 -11.17 15.83 12.87
N ASN A 99 -11.91 16.58 13.68
CA ASN A 99 -11.31 17.42 14.73
C ASN A 99 -10.61 16.56 15.79
N ARG A 100 -11.27 15.51 16.28
CA ARG A 100 -10.72 14.57 17.25
C ARG A 100 -9.42 13.93 16.75
N GLY A 101 -9.40 13.52 15.47
CA GLY A 101 -8.21 12.98 14.83
C GLY A 101 -7.08 14.00 14.61
N LEU A 102 -7.38 15.28 14.43
CA LEU A 102 -6.35 16.32 14.32
C LEU A 102 -5.66 16.59 15.66
N TYR A 103 -6.43 16.55 16.76
CA TYR A 103 -5.92 16.79 18.11
C TYR A 103 -5.36 15.53 18.78
N SER A 104 -5.63 14.33 18.25
CA SER A 104 -5.08 13.09 18.81
C SER A 104 -3.57 12.98 18.57
N PRO A 105 -2.80 12.34 19.47
CA PRO A 105 -1.39 12.06 19.21
C PRO A 105 -1.23 11.19 17.95
N ALA A 106 -0.15 11.40 17.20
CA ALA A 106 0.13 10.56 16.05
C ALA A 106 0.50 9.15 16.52
N LEU A 107 -0.19 8.12 16.00
CA LEU A 107 0.07 6.72 16.33
C LEU A 107 1.50 6.32 15.97
N MET A 108 1.94 6.73 14.78
CA MET A 108 3.31 6.56 14.33
C MET A 108 3.67 7.55 13.24
N LYS A 109 4.97 7.76 13.08
CA LYS A 109 5.57 8.52 12.00
C LYS A 109 6.14 7.59 10.94
N LEU A 110 5.74 7.77 9.70
CA LEU A 110 6.28 7.03 8.57
C LEU A 110 7.66 7.58 8.19
N THR A 111 8.65 6.69 8.17
CA THR A 111 10.06 7.04 7.90
C THR A 111 10.35 7.21 6.42
N THR A 112 11.34 8.04 6.08
CA THR A 112 11.92 8.21 4.72
C THR A 112 12.43 6.91 4.10
N ASN A 113 12.73 5.88 4.91
CA ASN A 113 13.22 4.59 4.45
C ASN A 113 12.23 3.85 3.53
N GLY A 114 10.95 4.23 3.52
CA GLY A 114 9.94 3.67 2.62
C GLY A 114 9.57 2.22 2.93
N VAL A 115 9.75 1.75 4.16
CA VAL A 115 9.36 0.40 4.57
C VAL A 115 8.21 0.48 5.57
N TYR A 116 7.04 0.01 5.16
CA TYR A 116 5.76 0.19 5.87
C TYR A 116 5.10 -1.14 6.31
N VAL A 117 5.88 -2.22 6.40
CA VAL A 117 5.37 -3.58 6.70
C VAL A 117 4.59 -3.65 8.02
N ILE A 118 5.00 -2.86 9.02
CA ILE A 118 4.41 -2.88 10.37
C ILE A 118 3.14 -2.00 10.48
N VAL A 119 2.93 -1.07 9.53
CA VAL A 119 1.89 -0.04 9.64
C VAL A 119 0.49 -0.65 9.75
N VAL A 120 0.17 -1.66 8.92
CA VAL A 120 -1.15 -2.32 8.93
C VAL A 120 -1.41 -2.97 10.29
N ALA A 121 -0.43 -3.68 10.84
CA ALA A 121 -0.56 -4.34 12.13
C ALA A 121 -0.81 -3.33 13.27
N ARG A 122 -0.05 -2.23 13.29
CA ARG A 122 -0.20 -1.16 14.28
C ARG A 122 -1.53 -0.44 14.18
N VAL A 123 -2.01 -0.19 12.97
CA VAL A 123 -3.31 0.43 12.73
C VAL A 123 -4.44 -0.49 13.22
N ARG A 124 -4.38 -1.80 12.94
CA ARG A 124 -5.35 -2.78 13.44
C ARG A 124 -5.36 -2.88 14.96
N GLU A 125 -4.18 -2.90 15.58
CA GLU A 125 -4.01 -2.92 17.04
C GLU A 125 -4.64 -1.66 17.67
N ALA A 126 -4.29 -0.47 17.17
CA ALA A 126 -4.81 0.78 17.69
C ALA A 126 -6.33 0.91 17.52
N PHE A 127 -6.93 0.33 16.48
CA PHE A 127 -8.38 0.35 16.30
C PHE A 127 -9.18 -0.51 17.30
N GLN A 128 -8.49 -1.33 18.10
CA GLN A 128 -9.14 -2.05 19.21
C GLN A 128 -9.56 -1.10 20.33
N THR A 129 -8.73 -0.09 20.61
CA THR A 129 -8.93 0.88 21.70
C THR A 129 -9.45 2.22 21.19
N GLU A 130 -8.93 2.72 20.08
CA GLU A 130 -9.27 4.01 19.50
C GLU A 130 -10.21 3.86 18.31
N GLU A 131 -11.08 4.85 18.10
CA GLU A 131 -11.96 4.88 16.93
C GLU A 131 -11.37 5.68 15.77
N VAL A 132 -10.50 6.65 16.09
CA VAL A 132 -9.87 7.56 15.14
C VAL A 132 -8.38 7.60 15.42
N ILE A 133 -7.60 7.38 14.38
CA ILE A 133 -6.15 7.31 14.44
C ILE A 133 -5.56 8.37 13.52
N ARG A 134 -4.46 8.98 13.96
CA ARG A 134 -3.64 9.87 13.14
C ARG A 134 -2.32 9.20 12.77
N LEU A 135 -1.98 9.20 11.48
CA LEU A 135 -0.66 8.80 10.98
C LEU A 135 0.09 10.02 10.48
N ASP A 136 1.32 10.20 10.94
CA ASP A 136 2.22 11.24 10.45
C ASP A 136 3.00 10.72 9.24
N CYS A 137 2.80 11.36 8.08
CA CYS A 137 3.42 11.01 6.81
C CYS A 137 4.27 12.14 6.22
N THR A 138 4.79 13.06 7.06
CA THR A 138 5.58 14.25 6.65
C THR A 138 6.77 13.93 5.72
N HIS A 139 7.26 12.69 5.72
CA HIS A 139 8.45 12.29 4.96
C HIS A 139 8.16 11.37 3.77
N VAL A 140 6.88 11.14 3.47
CA VAL A 140 6.43 10.17 2.46
C VAL A 140 6.08 10.85 1.14
N GLY A 141 5.65 12.11 1.19
CA GLY A 141 5.18 12.88 0.05
C GLY A 141 3.70 12.66 -0.26
N MET A 142 3.03 13.72 -0.71
CA MET A 142 1.56 13.81 -0.86
C MET A 142 0.93 12.70 -1.72
N SER A 143 1.56 12.28 -2.81
CA SER A 143 1.02 11.23 -3.71
C SER A 143 0.98 9.87 -3.02
N ASP A 144 2.04 9.52 -2.32
CA ASP A 144 2.16 8.24 -1.63
C ASP A 144 1.31 8.23 -0.35
N CYS A 145 1.18 9.35 0.37
CA CYS A 145 0.24 9.47 1.49
C CYS A 145 -1.19 9.05 1.10
N LYS A 146 -1.69 9.55 -0.05
CA LYS A 146 -3.02 9.18 -0.56
C LYS A 146 -3.11 7.69 -0.88
N ARG A 147 -2.08 7.12 -1.53
CA ARG A 147 -2.04 5.69 -1.87
C ARG A 147 -1.97 4.80 -0.63
N ILE A 148 -1.24 5.23 0.42
CA ILE A 148 -1.20 4.54 1.72
C ILE A 148 -2.60 4.53 2.33
N GLY A 149 -3.29 5.67 2.36
CA GLY A 149 -4.65 5.73 2.90
C GLY A 149 -5.64 4.83 2.15
N VAL A 150 -5.53 4.74 0.81
CA VAL A 150 -6.30 3.78 -0.01
C VAL A 150 -6.01 2.35 0.42
N LYS A 151 -4.72 1.96 0.46
CA LYS A 151 -4.32 0.60 0.83
C LYS A 151 -4.76 0.24 2.25
N LEU A 152 -4.66 1.16 3.20
CA LEU A 152 -5.07 0.93 4.58
C LEU A 152 -6.58 0.70 4.69
N ARG A 153 -7.39 1.34 3.83
CA ARG A 153 -8.82 1.03 3.76
C ARG A 153 -9.07 -0.43 3.40
N ASP A 154 -8.36 -0.93 2.40
CA ASP A 154 -8.58 -2.27 1.90
C ASP A 154 -7.96 -3.33 2.83
N LEU A 155 -6.82 -3.03 3.48
CA LEU A 155 -6.09 -3.96 4.34
C LEU A 155 -6.52 -3.94 5.81
N ALA A 156 -6.92 -2.79 6.36
CA ALA A 156 -7.31 -2.64 7.77
C ALA A 156 -8.81 -2.33 7.94
N SER A 157 -9.60 -2.42 6.86
CA SER A 157 -11.05 -2.17 6.87
C SER A 157 -11.44 -0.82 7.49
N CYS A 158 -10.62 0.22 7.27
CA CYS A 158 -10.80 1.55 7.86
C CYS A 158 -11.10 2.62 6.81
N VAL A 159 -11.73 3.71 7.18
CA VAL A 159 -12.09 4.80 6.26
C VAL A 159 -11.15 6.00 6.45
N PRO A 160 -10.39 6.43 5.43
CA PRO A 160 -9.65 7.68 5.49
C PRO A 160 -10.62 8.87 5.43
N ILE A 161 -10.64 9.70 6.48
CA ILE A 161 -11.59 10.81 6.63
C ILE A 161 -10.98 12.19 6.36
N LEU A 162 -9.65 12.33 6.42
CA LEU A 162 -8.94 13.57 6.13
C LEU A 162 -7.49 13.29 5.72
N PHE A 163 -7.03 14.04 4.72
CA PHE A 163 -5.61 14.21 4.39
C PHE A 163 -5.29 15.69 4.52
N LYS A 164 -4.46 16.07 5.47
CA LYS A 164 -4.10 17.48 5.72
C LYS A 164 -2.65 17.55 6.21
N ASP A 165 -1.86 18.47 5.66
CA ASP A 165 -0.48 18.75 6.07
C ASP A 165 0.38 17.48 6.20
N GLU A 166 0.26 16.58 5.21
CA GLU A 166 0.96 15.27 5.19
C GLU A 166 0.61 14.34 6.37
N GLN A 167 -0.54 14.56 7.00
CA GLN A 167 -1.13 13.68 8.00
C GLN A 167 -2.35 12.97 7.42
N ILE A 168 -2.53 11.72 7.84
CA ILE A 168 -3.68 10.91 7.46
C ILE A 168 -4.51 10.66 8.72
N ILE A 169 -5.79 10.97 8.65
CA ILE A 169 -6.75 10.61 9.69
C ILE A 169 -7.61 9.46 9.20
N LEU A 170 -7.57 8.37 9.96
CA LEU A 170 -8.28 7.13 9.67
C LEU A 170 -9.35 6.92 10.75
N TRP A 171 -10.54 6.56 10.31
CA TRP A 171 -11.64 6.15 11.16
C TRP A 171 -11.88 4.66 10.99
N ARG A 172 -12.11 3.94 12.08
CA ARG A 172 -12.37 2.50 12.04
C ARG A 172 -13.61 2.10 11.22
N GLY A 173 -14.62 2.97 11.17
CA GLY A 173 -15.98 2.58 10.79
C GLY A 173 -16.85 2.30 12.02
N LYS A 174 -18.17 2.23 11.82
CA LYS A 174 -19.08 1.73 12.87
C LYS A 174 -18.78 0.25 13.07
N ARG A 175 -18.72 -0.21 14.33
CA ARG A 175 -18.81 -1.64 14.59
C ARG A 175 -20.26 -1.99 14.28
N ASP A 176 -20.48 -2.92 13.36
CA ASP A 176 -21.80 -3.51 13.22
C ASP A 176 -22.15 -4.10 14.59
N GLN A 177 -23.13 -3.49 15.25
CA GLN A 177 -23.78 -4.11 16.40
C GLN A 177 -24.62 -5.24 15.82
N GLU A 178 -24.08 -6.46 15.81
CA GLU A 178 -24.93 -7.64 15.94
C GLU A 178 -25.45 -7.75 17.38
#